data_AF-A0A377YW58-F1
#
_entry.id   AF-A0A377YW58-F1
#
_cell.length_a   1.000
_cell.length_b   1.000
_cell.length_c   1.000
_cell.angle_alpha   90.00
_cell.angle_beta   90.00
_cell.angle_gamma   90.00
#
_symmetry.space_group_name_H-M   'P 1'
#
loop_
_entity.id
_entity.type
_entity.pdbx_description
1 polymer ?
#
loop_
_entity_poly.entity_id
_entity_poly.type
_entity_poly.pdbx_seq_one_letter_code
_entity_poly.pdbx_strand_id
1 'polypeptide(L)'
;MNNDTGLRKNTLGLFSLVFFVVAAASPLTGVVGGLPVAIISGNGGGIPVFYILSCVILMLFAVGFIVMSRHVNNAGAFYTYIAKGLGDNWGASASVLALMAYFSIQIAIVAMLGFFTQLFLEEHLSTHIPWWALSMLFAVIAWVLGIKRVEVGGKLLGVLMLAEVAIVLLTDVMLLVKKTGPYTFQSFEPSVFMQGNLGIAFIFTIASFIGF
;
A
#
# COMPACT_ATOMS: atom_id res chain seq x y z
N MET A 1 -16.60 25.20 -32.03
CA MET A 1 -16.90 24.33 -30.88
C MET A 1 -15.57 23.78 -30.40
N ASN A 2 -14.97 24.40 -29.38
CA ASN A 2 -13.69 23.92 -28.82
C ASN A 2 -13.98 22.73 -27.91
N ASN A 3 -13.30 21.60 -28.17
CA ASN A 3 -13.32 20.43 -27.29
C ASN A 3 -12.46 20.72 -26.04
N ASP A 4 -13.09 21.29 -25.00
CA ASP A 4 -12.50 21.51 -23.67
C ASP A 4 -12.49 20.25 -22.80
N THR A 5 -12.23 19.07 -23.38
CA THR A 5 -12.15 17.78 -22.65
C THR A 5 -10.72 17.23 -22.55
N GLY A 6 -9.72 18.11 -22.59
CA GLY A 6 -8.32 17.75 -22.37
C GLY A 6 -7.86 18.18 -20.98
N LEU A 7 -7.39 17.22 -20.17
CA LEU A 7 -6.66 17.53 -18.94
C LEU A 7 -5.49 18.49 -19.26
N ARG A 8 -5.33 19.56 -18.48
CA ARG A 8 -4.22 20.51 -18.65
C ARG A 8 -2.89 19.74 -18.54
N LYS A 9 -2.15 19.70 -19.66
CA LYS A 9 -0.82 19.08 -19.71
C LYS A 9 0.08 19.72 -18.67
N ASN A 10 0.86 18.90 -17.96
CA ASN A 10 1.90 19.33 -17.01
C ASN A 10 1.42 20.03 -15.72
N THR A 11 0.15 19.87 -15.32
CA THR A 11 -0.34 20.45 -14.05
C THR A 11 0.25 19.77 -12.81
N LEU A 12 0.68 18.52 -12.93
CA LEU A 12 1.39 17.77 -11.88
C LEU A 12 2.85 17.58 -12.31
N GLY A 13 3.78 18.29 -11.65
CA GLY A 13 5.21 18.10 -11.86
C GLY A 13 5.68 16.71 -11.38
N LEU A 14 6.81 16.23 -11.91
CA LEU A 14 7.37 14.91 -11.58
C LEU A 14 7.42 14.64 -10.06
N PHE A 15 7.94 15.60 -9.29
CA PHE A 15 7.99 15.46 -7.84
C PHE A 15 6.60 15.33 -7.21
N SER A 16 5.62 16.13 -7.66
CA SER A 16 4.25 16.02 -7.17
C SER A 16 3.64 14.66 -7.48
N LEU A 17 3.97 14.06 -8.63
CA LEU A 17 3.52 12.72 -9.00
C LEU A 17 4.17 11.66 -8.10
N VAL A 18 5.49 11.72 -7.90
CA VAL A 18 6.21 10.78 -7.03
C VAL A 18 5.72 10.86 -5.59
N PHE A 19 5.61 12.07 -5.04
CA PHE A 19 5.06 12.26 -3.68
C PHE A 19 3.62 11.78 -3.57
N PHE A 20 2.79 11.99 -4.61
CA PHE A 20 1.43 11.49 -4.61
C PHE A 20 1.36 9.96 -4.61
N VAL A 21 2.19 9.30 -5.43
CA VAL A 21 2.27 7.83 -5.50
C VAL A 21 2.81 7.24 -4.20
N VAL A 22 3.88 7.81 -3.64
CA VAL A 22 4.47 7.34 -2.38
C VAL A 22 3.52 7.60 -1.20
N ALA A 23 2.81 8.74 -1.18
CA ALA A 23 1.78 9.00 -0.17
C ALA A 23 0.60 8.03 -0.29
N ALA A 24 0.20 7.66 -1.51
CA ALA A 24 -0.83 6.65 -1.73
C ALA A 24 -0.38 5.25 -1.26
N ALA A 25 0.92 5.00 -1.21
CA ALA A 25 1.45 3.72 -0.74
C ALA A 25 1.41 3.53 0.79
N SER A 26 1.26 4.62 1.56
CA SER A 26 1.29 4.66 3.03
C SER A 26 2.32 3.69 3.64
N PRO A 27 3.61 4.07 3.65
CA PRO A 27 4.70 3.21 4.12
C PRO A 27 4.47 2.67 5.54
N LEU A 28 3.92 3.49 6.43
CA LEU A 28 3.63 3.11 7.81
C LEU A 28 2.56 2.01 7.89
N THR A 29 1.59 1.99 6.97
CA THR A 29 0.59 0.92 6.88
C THR A 29 1.24 -0.43 6.58
N GLY A 30 2.22 -0.48 5.69
CA GLY A 30 3.00 -1.69 5.41
C GLY A 30 3.81 -2.16 6.63
N VAL A 31 4.48 -1.25 7.32
CA VAL A 31 5.35 -1.55 8.47
C VAL A 31 4.58 -1.94 9.73
N VAL A 32 3.44 -1.30 9.99
CA VAL A 32 2.65 -1.53 11.22
C VAL A 32 1.56 -2.57 11.00
N GLY A 33 0.97 -2.63 9.81
CA GLY A 33 -0.10 -3.57 9.48
C GLY A 33 0.41 -4.87 8.88
N GLY A 34 1.14 -4.77 7.77
CA GLY A 34 1.55 -5.95 6.99
C GLY A 34 2.70 -6.73 7.62
N LEU A 35 3.78 -6.04 7.96
CA LEU A 35 5.02 -6.65 8.43
C LEU A 35 4.84 -7.53 9.69
N PRO A 36 4.12 -7.12 10.76
CA PRO A 36 3.98 -7.96 11.94
C PRO A 36 3.21 -9.25 11.64
N VAL A 37 2.17 -9.17 10.80
CA VAL A 37 1.40 -10.35 10.40
C VAL A 37 2.26 -11.29 9.56
N ALA A 38 3.07 -10.75 8.64
CA ALA A 38 4.00 -11.50 7.82
C ALA A 38 5.06 -12.24 8.67
N ILE A 39 5.58 -11.59 9.73
CA ILE A 39 6.55 -12.21 10.65
C ILE A 39 5.89 -13.27 11.54
N ILE A 40 4.78 -12.93 12.20
CA ILE A 40 4.14 -13.80 13.20
C ILE A 40 3.49 -15.02 12.55
N SER A 41 2.83 -14.84 11.41
CA SER A 41 2.04 -15.89 10.76
C SER A 41 2.67 -16.44 9.47
N GLY A 42 3.72 -15.81 8.94
CA GLY A 42 4.41 -16.21 7.72
C GLY A 42 5.67 -17.03 8.00
N ASN A 43 6.83 -16.54 7.55
CA ASN A 43 8.12 -17.22 7.66
C ASN A 43 9.09 -16.58 8.68
N GLY A 44 8.56 -15.77 9.59
CA GLY A 44 9.35 -15.20 10.71
C GLY A 44 10.56 -14.41 10.24
N GLY A 45 11.74 -14.82 10.70
CA GLY A 45 13.01 -14.16 10.38
C GLY A 45 13.38 -14.15 8.89
N GLY A 46 12.71 -14.96 8.05
CA GLY A 46 12.92 -15.03 6.60
C GLY A 46 12.22 -13.93 5.79
N ILE A 47 11.45 -13.04 6.43
CA ILE A 47 10.67 -11.99 5.76
C ILE A 47 11.49 -11.06 4.85
N PRO A 48 12.76 -10.70 5.17
CA PRO A 48 13.54 -9.80 4.31
C PRO A 48 13.72 -10.33 2.88
N VAL A 49 13.89 -11.65 2.72
CA VAL A 49 13.99 -12.30 1.40
C VAL A 49 12.70 -12.11 0.60
N PHE A 50 11.55 -12.20 1.25
CA PHE A 50 10.24 -12.09 0.59
C PHE A 50 9.92 -10.64 0.18
N TYR A 51 10.38 -9.64 0.95
CA TYR A 51 10.33 -8.24 0.51
C TYR A 51 11.17 -8.00 -0.75
N ILE A 52 12.38 -8.56 -0.81
CA ILE A 52 13.25 -8.47 -2.00
C ILE A 52 12.60 -9.17 -3.20
N LEU A 53 12.09 -10.39 -3.01
CA LEU A 53 11.40 -11.12 -4.08
C LEU A 53 10.16 -10.38 -4.57
N SER A 54 9.35 -9.82 -3.67
CA SER A 54 8.17 -9.01 -4.03
C SER A 54 8.58 -7.78 -4.85
N CYS A 55 9.63 -7.07 -4.43
CA CYS A 55 10.19 -5.94 -5.16
C CYS A 55 10.65 -6.34 -6.58
N VAL A 56 11.36 -7.46 -6.72
CA VAL A 56 11.81 -7.96 -8.04
C VAL A 56 10.62 -8.30 -8.94
N ILE A 57 9.61 -9.00 -8.41
CA ILE A 57 8.39 -9.36 -9.17
C ILE A 57 7.69 -8.09 -9.68
N LEU A 58 7.50 -7.10 -8.80
CA LEU A 58 6.86 -5.84 -9.15
C LEU A 58 7.70 -5.05 -10.15
N MET A 59 9.02 -5.02 -10.00
CA MET A 59 9.92 -4.35 -10.94
C MET A 59 9.84 -4.96 -12.35
N LEU A 60 9.83 -6.30 -12.45
CA LEU A 60 9.61 -6.99 -13.72
C LEU A 60 8.24 -6.65 -14.32
N PHE A 61 7.20 -6.58 -13.49
CA PHE A 61 5.87 -6.17 -13.91
C PHE A 61 5.84 -4.72 -14.44
N ALA A 62 6.52 -3.78 -13.76
CA ALA A 62 6.60 -2.39 -14.19
C ALA A 62 7.26 -2.22 -15.56
N VAL A 63 8.28 -3.04 -15.90
CA VAL A 63 8.89 -2.99 -17.23
C VAL A 63 7.84 -3.27 -18.31
N GLY A 64 7.03 -4.32 -18.15
CA GLY A 64 5.95 -4.64 -19.08
C GLY A 64 4.89 -3.55 -19.13
N PHE A 65 4.47 -3.04 -17.96
CA PHE A 65 3.48 -1.98 -17.84
C PHE A 65 3.92 -0.67 -18.54
N ILE A 66 5.17 -0.24 -18.35
CA ILE A 66 5.74 0.97 -18.97
C ILE A 66 5.81 0.83 -20.50
N VAL A 67 6.10 -0.36 -21.01
CA VAL A 67 6.12 -0.60 -22.47
C VAL A 67 4.70 -0.52 -23.04
N MET A 68 3.71 -1.13 -22.37
CA MET A 68 2.31 -1.08 -22.82
C MET A 68 1.72 0.33 -22.75
N SER A 69 2.04 1.10 -21.71
CA SER A 69 1.49 2.46 -21.51
C SER A 69 1.89 3.43 -22.62
N ARG A 70 3.05 3.23 -23.27
CA ARG A 70 3.47 4.01 -24.45
C ARG A 70 2.59 3.79 -25.68
N HIS A 71 1.97 2.62 -25.80
CA HIS A 71 1.18 2.24 -26.98
C HIS A 71 -0.32 2.44 -26.78
N VAL A 72 -0.78 2.56 -25.54
CA VAL A 72 -2.20 2.60 -25.18
C VAL A 72 -2.45 3.81 -24.28
N ASN A 73 -2.82 4.93 -24.91
CA ASN A 73 -3.07 6.23 -24.28
C ASN A 73 -4.51 6.40 -23.75
N ASN A 74 -5.19 5.32 -23.37
CA ASN A 74 -6.60 5.37 -22.97
C ASN A 74 -6.77 5.35 -21.44
N ALA A 75 -7.77 6.07 -20.93
CA ALA A 75 -8.01 6.29 -19.50
C ALA A 75 -8.42 5.03 -18.69
N GLY A 76 -8.70 3.90 -19.34
CA GLY A 76 -9.19 2.68 -18.68
C GLY A 76 -8.11 1.81 -18.01
N ALA A 77 -6.87 2.28 -17.87
CA ALA A 77 -5.76 1.61 -17.17
C ALA A 77 -5.64 0.10 -17.51
N PHE A 78 -5.52 -0.77 -16.50
CA PHE A 78 -5.31 -2.22 -16.65
C PHE A 78 -6.37 -2.94 -17.49
N TYR A 79 -7.64 -2.55 -17.41
CA TYR A 79 -8.70 -3.12 -18.27
C TYR A 79 -8.33 -3.00 -19.74
N THR A 80 -7.87 -1.82 -20.15
CA THR A 80 -7.56 -1.54 -21.56
C THR A 80 -6.38 -2.38 -22.04
N TYR A 81 -5.37 -2.58 -21.18
CA TYR A 81 -4.21 -3.41 -21.50
C TYR A 81 -4.60 -4.88 -21.65
N ILE A 82 -5.41 -5.41 -20.72
CA ILE A 82 -5.84 -6.81 -20.73
C ILE A 82 -6.80 -7.08 -21.89
N ALA A 83 -7.77 -6.19 -22.14
CA ALA A 83 -8.70 -6.32 -23.26
C ALA A 83 -7.98 -6.33 -24.61
N LYS A 84 -7.00 -5.44 -24.82
CA LYS A 84 -6.21 -5.41 -26.06
C LYS A 84 -5.28 -6.61 -26.23
N GLY A 85 -4.77 -7.18 -25.13
CA GLY A 85 -3.85 -8.32 -25.18
C GLY A 85 -4.52 -9.68 -25.27
N LEU A 86 -5.61 -9.87 -24.52
CA LEU A 86 -6.26 -11.17 -24.30
C LEU A 86 -7.73 -11.20 -24.75
N GLY A 87 -8.30 -10.06 -25.15
CA GLY A 87 -9.69 -9.92 -25.56
C GLY A 87 -10.62 -9.37 -24.47
N ASP A 88 -11.77 -8.86 -24.88
CA ASP A 88 -12.69 -8.10 -24.03
C ASP A 88 -13.22 -8.89 -22.83
N ASN A 89 -13.46 -10.20 -22.98
CA ASN A 89 -13.93 -11.07 -21.90
C ASN A 89 -12.94 -11.15 -20.74
N TRP A 90 -11.64 -11.24 -21.04
CA TRP A 90 -10.58 -11.23 -20.02
C TRP A 90 -10.42 -9.85 -19.41
N GLY A 91 -10.57 -8.79 -20.20
CA GLY A 91 -10.62 -7.42 -19.69
C GLY A 91 -11.72 -7.25 -18.65
N ALA A 92 -12.96 -7.63 -18.99
CA ALA A 92 -14.12 -7.49 -18.09
C ALA A 92 -13.92 -8.26 -16.78
N SER A 93 -13.41 -9.48 -16.87
CA SER A 93 -13.11 -10.32 -15.69
C SER A 93 -12.06 -9.67 -14.78
N ALA A 94 -11.01 -9.09 -15.37
CA ALA A 94 -9.98 -8.38 -14.63
C ALA A 94 -10.50 -7.10 -13.94
N SER A 95 -11.45 -6.39 -14.56
CA SER A 95 -12.10 -5.23 -13.92
C SER A 95 -12.89 -5.63 -12.68
N VAL A 96 -13.63 -6.74 -12.72
CA VAL A 96 -14.36 -7.26 -11.56
C VAL A 96 -13.39 -7.66 -10.46
N LEU A 97 -12.31 -8.37 -10.80
CA LEU A 97 -11.27 -8.74 -9.85
C LEU A 97 -10.62 -7.49 -9.22
N ALA A 98 -10.33 -6.46 -10.02
CA ALA A 98 -9.77 -5.21 -9.52
C ALA A 98 -10.74 -4.51 -8.55
N LEU A 99 -12.03 -4.46 -8.86
CA LEU A 99 -13.05 -3.90 -7.95
C LEU A 99 -13.10 -4.68 -6.63
N MET A 100 -13.07 -6.00 -6.67
CA MET A 100 -13.01 -6.82 -5.45
C MET A 100 -11.74 -6.55 -4.62
N ALA A 101 -10.58 -6.40 -5.28
CA ALA A 101 -9.34 -6.05 -4.61
C ALA A 101 -9.43 -4.66 -3.96
N TYR A 102 -9.98 -3.67 -4.65
CA TYR A 102 -10.21 -2.34 -4.10
C TYR A 102 -11.14 -2.36 -2.88
N PHE A 103 -12.25 -3.10 -2.93
CA PHE A 103 -13.14 -3.27 -1.78
C PHE A 103 -12.43 -3.94 -0.60
N SER A 104 -11.63 -4.98 -0.87
CA SER A 104 -10.88 -5.70 0.16
C SER A 104 -9.86 -4.79 0.84
N ILE A 105 -9.09 -4.03 0.07
CA ILE A 105 -8.12 -3.05 0.59
C ILE A 105 -8.84 -1.96 1.39
N GLN A 106 -9.96 -1.44 0.89
CA GLN A 106 -10.75 -0.42 1.59
C GLN A 106 -11.21 -0.91 2.97
N ILE A 107 -11.74 -2.13 3.05
CA ILE A 107 -12.16 -2.74 4.32
C ILE A 107 -10.95 -2.91 5.25
N ALA A 108 -9.83 -3.40 4.74
CA ALA A 108 -8.62 -3.62 5.53
C ALA A 108 -8.09 -2.31 6.14
N ILE A 109 -7.98 -1.23 5.34
CA ILE A 109 -7.48 0.07 5.80
C ILE A 109 -8.42 0.69 6.84
N VAL A 110 -9.73 0.65 6.61
CA VAL A 110 -10.72 1.22 7.54
C VAL A 110 -10.81 0.42 8.85
N ALA A 111 -10.70 -0.91 8.78
CA ALA A 111 -10.61 -1.77 9.95
C ALA A 111 -9.35 -1.46 10.76
N MET A 112 -8.21 -1.34 10.08
CA MET A 112 -6.92 -1.01 10.69
C MET A 112 -6.96 0.35 11.39
N LEU A 113 -7.50 1.37 10.74
CA LEU A 113 -7.63 2.72 11.32
C LEU A 113 -8.50 2.71 12.58
N GLY A 114 -9.63 2.00 12.56
CA GLY A 114 -10.49 1.85 13.75
C GLY A 114 -9.80 1.08 14.89
N PHE A 115 -9.08 0.01 14.56
CA PHE A 115 -8.33 -0.78 15.54
C PHE A 115 -7.22 0.03 16.22
N PHE A 116 -6.36 0.72 15.47
CA PHE A 116 -5.29 1.53 16.06
C PHE A 116 -5.83 2.76 16.81
N THR A 117 -6.96 3.32 16.37
CA THR A 117 -7.63 4.39 17.12
C THR A 117 -8.19 3.87 18.44
N GLN A 118 -8.80 2.67 18.46
CA GLN A 118 -9.21 2.04 19.71
C GLN A 118 -8.01 1.91 20.66
N LEU A 119 -6.91 1.32 20.18
CA LEU A 119 -5.70 1.11 20.99
C LEU A 119 -5.18 2.42 21.59
N PHE A 120 -5.13 3.48 20.77
CA PHE A 120 -4.72 4.81 21.21
C PHE A 120 -5.64 5.38 22.32
N LEU A 121 -6.96 5.28 22.15
CA LEU A 121 -7.95 5.77 23.12
C LEU A 121 -7.89 5.00 24.44
N GLU A 122 -7.67 3.69 24.39
CA GLU A 122 -7.53 2.86 25.58
C GLU A 122 -6.27 3.22 26.35
N GLU A 123 -5.14 3.38 25.66
CA GLU A 123 -3.84 3.67 26.28
C GLU A 123 -3.77 5.08 26.87
N HIS A 124 -4.33 6.10 26.19
CA HIS A 124 -4.12 7.50 26.56
C HIS A 124 -5.32 8.16 27.24
N LEU A 125 -6.55 7.67 27.00
CA LEU A 125 -7.79 8.26 27.51
C LEU A 125 -8.60 7.29 28.38
N SER A 126 -8.11 6.06 28.57
CA SER A 126 -8.80 4.99 29.32
C SER A 126 -10.27 4.80 28.89
N THR A 127 -10.56 5.08 27.62
CA THR A 127 -11.92 5.06 27.07
C THR A 127 -12.04 3.88 26.10
N HIS A 128 -13.02 3.02 26.34
CA HIS A 128 -13.26 1.84 25.50
C HIS A 128 -14.36 2.12 24.48
N ILE A 129 -13.95 2.34 23.23
CA ILE A 129 -14.85 2.40 22.08
C ILE A 129 -14.49 1.24 21.16
N PRO A 130 -15.45 0.39 20.76
CA PRO A 130 -15.13 -0.77 19.95
C PRO A 130 -14.64 -0.37 18.56
N TRP A 131 -13.61 -1.04 18.06
CA TRP A 131 -12.96 -0.75 16.79
C TRP A 131 -13.94 -0.67 15.61
N TRP A 132 -14.97 -1.53 15.57
CA TRP A 132 -15.94 -1.54 14.48
C TRP A 132 -16.75 -0.24 14.40
N ALA A 133 -17.04 0.38 15.56
CA ALA A 133 -17.77 1.66 15.61
C ALA A 133 -16.88 2.79 15.09
N LEU A 134 -15.60 2.80 15.48
CA LEU A 134 -14.60 3.76 14.98
C LEU A 134 -14.36 3.57 13.47
N SER A 135 -14.25 2.33 12.99
CA SER A 135 -14.15 2.01 11.57
C SER A 135 -15.35 2.51 10.77
N MET A 136 -16.59 2.27 11.24
CA MET A 136 -17.77 2.81 10.57
C MET A 136 -17.77 4.33 10.55
N LEU A 137 -17.36 4.98 11.65
CA LEU A 137 -17.24 6.43 11.72
C LEU A 137 -16.25 6.96 10.66
N PHE A 138 -15.06 6.38 10.57
CA PHE A 138 -14.07 6.77 9.56
C PHE A 138 -14.54 6.50 8.13
N ALA A 139 -15.26 5.39 7.91
CA ALA A 139 -15.87 5.10 6.60
C ALA A 139 -16.86 6.19 6.19
N VAL A 140 -17.74 6.61 7.11
CA VAL A 140 -18.72 7.68 6.85
C VAL A 140 -18.01 9.01 6.62
N ILE A 141 -16.99 9.34 7.41
CA ILE A 141 -16.20 10.57 7.22
C ILE A 141 -15.56 10.57 5.82
N ALA A 142 -14.87 9.48 5.45
CA ALA A 142 -14.24 9.34 4.14
C ALA A 142 -15.27 9.45 3.01
N TRP A 143 -16.44 8.84 3.17
CA TRP A 143 -17.53 8.91 2.19
C TRP A 143 -18.05 10.35 2.01
N VAL A 144 -18.31 11.06 3.11
CA VAL A 144 -18.79 12.45 3.08
C VAL A 144 -17.75 13.39 2.46
N LEU A 145 -16.48 13.25 2.82
CA LEU A 145 -15.39 14.04 2.23
C LEU A 145 -15.23 13.76 0.73
N GLY A 146 -15.40 12.50 0.32
CA GLY A 146 -15.41 12.09 -1.08
C GLY A 146 -16.54 12.73 -1.88
N ILE A 147 -17.77 12.73 -1.35
CA ILE A 147 -18.92 13.41 -1.98
C ILE A 147 -18.68 14.91 -2.11
N LYS A 148 -18.11 15.53 -1.08
CA LYS A 148 -17.80 16.96 -1.06
C LYS A 148 -16.60 17.35 -1.95
N ARG A 149 -15.96 16.38 -2.61
CA ARG A 149 -14.76 16.58 -3.44
C ARG A 149 -13.69 17.39 -2.72
N VAL A 150 -13.52 17.13 -1.42
CA VAL A 150 -12.48 17.79 -0.64
C VAL A 150 -11.15 17.22 -1.12
N GLU A 151 -10.49 17.95 -2.01
CA GLU A 151 -9.11 17.68 -2.35
C GLU A 151 -8.26 18.02 -1.12
N VAL A 152 -7.88 16.97 -0.38
CA VAL A 152 -6.81 17.08 0.59
C VAL A 152 -5.59 17.55 -0.20
N GLY A 153 -5.18 18.80 0.01
CA GLY A 153 -4.15 19.41 -0.82
C GLY A 153 -2.89 18.55 -0.80
N GLY A 154 -2.30 18.28 -1.97
CA GLY A 154 -1.12 17.39 -2.10
C GLY A 154 0.06 17.78 -1.18
N LYS A 155 0.12 19.04 -0.73
CA LYS A 155 1.06 19.49 0.30
C LYS A 155 0.84 18.82 1.66
N LEU A 156 -0.42 18.67 2.10
CA LEU A 156 -0.73 18.02 3.37
C LEU A 156 -0.41 16.52 3.31
N LEU A 157 -0.82 15.84 2.24
CA LEU A 157 -0.44 14.44 1.98
C LEU A 157 1.08 14.27 1.96
N GLY A 158 1.81 15.17 1.29
CA GLY A 158 3.27 15.14 1.27
C GLY A 158 3.91 15.32 2.64
N VAL A 159 3.38 16.22 3.49
CA VAL A 159 3.86 16.39 4.87
C VAL A 159 3.59 15.16 5.72
N LEU A 160 2.39 14.57 5.62
CA LEU A 160 2.04 13.34 6.34
C LEU A 160 2.95 12.18 5.91
N MET A 161 3.19 12.02 4.61
CA MET A 161 4.09 11.01 4.08
C MET A 161 5.54 11.21 4.58
N LEU A 162 6.05 12.44 4.61
CA LEU A 162 7.37 12.72 5.18
C LEU A 162 7.42 12.37 6.68
N ALA A 163 6.34 12.62 7.43
CA ALA A 163 6.24 12.21 8.82
C ALA A 163 6.22 10.69 8.99
N GLU A 164 5.47 9.96 8.15
CA GLU A 164 5.46 8.48 8.15
C GLU A 164 6.86 7.92 7.89
N VAL A 165 7.55 8.41 6.85
CA VAL A 165 8.92 7.98 6.53
C VAL A 165 9.89 8.31 7.65
N ALA A 166 9.77 9.49 8.26
CA ALA A 166 10.61 9.87 9.39
C ALA A 166 10.41 8.95 10.60
N ILE A 167 9.16 8.59 10.94
CA ILE A 167 8.84 7.66 12.03
C ILE A 167 9.45 6.27 11.76
N VAL A 168 9.31 5.76 10.54
CA VAL A 168 9.89 4.46 10.15
C VAL A 168 11.42 4.50 10.27
N LEU A 169 12.08 5.51 9.69
CA LEU A 169 13.54 5.63 9.77
C LEU A 169 14.04 5.80 11.20
N LEU A 170 13.35 6.58 12.04
CA LEU A 170 13.69 6.71 13.45
C LEU A 170 13.55 5.37 14.17
N THR A 171 12.50 4.62 13.89
CA THR A 171 12.28 3.28 14.46
C THR A 171 13.41 2.34 14.04
N ASP A 172 13.81 2.35 12.76
CA ASP A 172 14.92 1.55 12.24
C ASP A 172 16.23 1.89 12.97
N VAL A 173 16.57 3.18 13.08
CA VAL A 173 17.78 3.62 13.80
C VAL A 173 17.73 3.21 15.26
N MET A 174 16.59 3.37 15.94
CA MET A 174 16.43 2.97 17.34
C MET A 174 16.61 1.46 17.53
N LEU A 175 16.10 0.64 16.60
CA LEU A 175 16.27 -0.82 16.63
C LEU A 175 17.74 -1.21 16.41
N LEU A 176 18.46 -0.53 15.52
CA LEU A 176 19.89 -0.75 15.30
C LEU A 176 20.72 -0.39 16.54
N VAL A 177 20.45 0.76 17.16
CA VAL A 177 21.19 1.23 18.35
C VAL A 177 20.89 0.36 19.58
N LYS A 178 19.64 -0.09 19.76
CA LYS A 178 19.25 -0.94 20.90
C LYS A 178 19.69 -2.40 20.74
N LYS A 179 20.07 -2.85 19.55
CA LYS A 179 20.43 -4.26 19.32
C LYS A 179 21.68 -4.62 20.12
N THR A 180 21.51 -5.47 21.12
CA THR A 180 22.62 -6.09 21.85
C THR A 180 23.00 -7.39 21.15
N GLY A 181 24.08 -7.38 20.36
CA GLY A 181 24.63 -8.57 19.71
C GLY A 181 25.09 -8.33 18.26
N PRO A 182 25.74 -9.33 17.62
CA PRO A 182 26.22 -9.19 16.25
C PRO A 182 25.06 -9.09 15.26
N TYR A 183 25.31 -8.36 14.16
CA TYR A 183 24.44 -8.38 12.99
C TYR A 183 24.69 -9.67 12.20
N THR A 184 23.64 -10.43 11.94
CA THR A 184 23.71 -11.70 11.22
C THR A 184 22.87 -11.63 9.95
N PHE A 185 23.26 -12.39 8.95
CA PHE A 185 22.52 -12.57 7.69
C PHE A 185 21.68 -13.84 7.70
N GLN A 186 21.33 -14.36 8.88
CA GLN A 186 20.66 -15.65 9.03
C GLN A 186 19.29 -15.68 8.33
N SER A 187 18.63 -14.52 8.21
CA SER A 187 17.41 -14.34 7.42
C SER A 187 17.51 -14.79 5.96
N PHE A 188 18.73 -14.85 5.40
CA PHE A 188 19.00 -15.25 4.02
C PHE A 188 19.40 -16.72 3.89
N GLU A 189 19.48 -17.48 4.98
CA GLU A 189 19.75 -18.91 4.92
C GLU A 189 18.50 -19.66 4.43
N PRO A 190 18.62 -20.62 3.49
CA PRO A 190 17.49 -21.44 3.03
C PRO A 190 16.76 -22.15 4.16
N SER A 191 17.52 -22.57 5.18
CA SER A 191 16.98 -23.16 6.40
C SER A 191 16.05 -22.23 7.15
N VAL A 192 16.16 -20.91 7.01
CA VAL A 192 15.32 -19.91 7.69
C VAL A 192 14.22 -19.40 6.79
N PHE A 193 14.53 -18.96 5.57
CA PHE A 193 13.52 -18.31 4.73
C PHE A 193 12.53 -19.28 4.09
N MET A 194 12.84 -20.58 4.01
CA MET A 194 11.91 -21.60 3.50
C MET A 194 11.01 -22.22 4.58
N GLN A 195 11.12 -21.78 5.84
CA GLN A 195 10.26 -22.25 6.92
C GLN A 195 8.92 -21.50 6.99
N GLY A 196 7.99 -22.03 7.80
CA GLY A 196 6.72 -21.37 8.09
C GLY A 196 5.78 -21.33 6.88
N ASN A 197 4.89 -20.34 6.86
CA ASN A 197 3.90 -20.18 5.80
C ASN A 197 4.35 -19.14 4.76
N LEU A 198 4.94 -19.64 3.68
CA LEU A 198 5.46 -18.81 2.58
C LEU A 198 4.34 -18.05 1.85
N GLY A 199 3.12 -18.60 1.81
CA GLY A 199 1.98 -17.95 1.18
C GLY A 199 1.56 -16.69 1.93
N ILE A 200 1.44 -16.78 3.26
CA ILE A 200 1.15 -15.62 4.11
C ILE A 200 2.28 -14.59 4.01
N ALA A 201 3.54 -15.03 4.06
CA ALA A 201 4.68 -14.14 3.87
C ALA A 201 4.55 -13.35 2.55
N PHE A 202 4.36 -14.02 1.41
CA PHE A 202 4.22 -13.35 0.12
C PHE A 202 3.03 -12.40 0.03
N ILE A 203 1.86 -12.80 0.53
CA ILE A 203 0.65 -11.96 0.43
C ILE A 203 0.88 -10.63 1.16
N PHE A 204 1.43 -10.66 2.37
CA PHE A 204 1.64 -9.44 3.15
C PHE A 204 2.87 -8.64 2.70
N THR A 205 3.93 -9.29 2.20
CA THR A 205 5.06 -8.55 1.61
C THR A 205 4.66 -7.85 0.31
N ILE A 206 3.90 -8.51 -0.58
CA ILE A 206 3.37 -7.87 -1.80
C ILE A 206 2.37 -6.77 -1.44
N ALA A 207 1.47 -7.00 -0.48
CA ALA A 207 0.53 -5.99 -0.02
C ALA A 207 1.23 -4.77 0.62
N SER A 208 2.44 -4.92 1.14
CA SER A 208 3.23 -3.78 1.64
C SER A 208 3.71 -2.84 0.53
N PHE A 209 3.59 -3.25 -0.74
CA PHE A 209 3.83 -2.41 -1.92
C PHE A 209 2.51 -1.93 -2.56
N ILE A 210 1.40 -1.93 -1.82
CA ILE A 210 0.18 -1.22 -2.26
C ILE A 210 0.59 0.22 -2.60
N GLY A 211 0.27 0.69 -3.81
CA GLY A 211 0.71 2.00 -4.33
C GLY A 211 1.84 1.94 -5.36
N PHE A 212 2.42 0.75 -5.61
CA PHE A 212 3.18 0.47 -6.82
C PHE A 212 2.30 0.52 -8.09
#